data_AF-A0A496UIB3-F1
#
_entry.id   AF-A0A496UIB3-F1
#
_cell.length_a   1.000
_cell.length_b   1.000
_cell.length_c   1.000
_cell.angle_alpha   90.00
_cell.angle_beta   90.00
_cell.angle_gamma   90.00
#
_symmetry.space_group_name_H-M   'P 1'
#
loop_
_entity.id
_entity.type
_entity.pdbx_description
1 polymer ?
#
loop_
_entity_poly.entity_id
_entity_poly.type
_entity_poly.pdbx_seq_one_letter_code
_entity_poly.pdbx_strand_id
1 'polypeptide(L)'
;DRIENEPEPQKRRKKTERTILEGPDEQVRMTLGEWYRGKCQICGDSFPERDGQPFFIANYMVPRKFARQVDTYANALCMCAEHFAKWQHGAVEADDIVDQIRSMKTKAEGGAENLQVRIKLCGDECVIKFNEKHLIALQELLNADYTDDLLDL
;
A
#
# COMPACT_ATOMS: atom_id res chain seq x y z
N ASP A 1 24.51 13.00 35.22
CA ASP A 1 23.23 12.32 35.42
C ASP A 1 22.11 12.72 34.46
N ARG A 2 21.71 11.82 33.56
CA ARG A 2 20.44 11.93 32.80
C ARG A 2 19.24 11.44 33.63
N ILE A 3 19.49 10.58 34.62
CA ILE A 3 18.46 9.98 35.48
C ILE A 3 17.98 10.98 36.54
N GLU A 4 18.89 11.73 37.16
CA GLU A 4 18.53 12.73 38.19
C GLU A 4 17.79 13.95 37.64
N ASN A 5 17.89 14.20 36.33
CA ASN A 5 17.20 15.30 35.63
C ASN A 5 15.96 14.82 34.86
N GLU A 6 15.51 13.58 35.07
CA GLU A 6 14.32 13.04 34.40
C GLU A 6 13.07 13.78 34.91
N PRO A 7 12.28 14.44 34.03
CA PRO A 7 11.07 15.13 34.46
C PRO A 7 10.01 14.12 34.91
N GLU A 8 9.22 14.51 35.91
CA GLU A 8 8.07 13.71 36.34
C GLU A 8 7.15 13.35 35.16
N PRO A 9 6.54 12.16 35.13
CA PRO A 9 5.78 11.66 33.98
C PRO A 9 4.73 12.63 33.41
N GLN A 10 4.14 13.48 34.26
CA GLN A 10 3.16 14.49 33.87
C GLN A 10 3.79 15.66 33.10
N LYS A 11 5.01 16.09 33.48
CA LYS A 11 5.78 17.15 32.83
C LYS A 11 6.35 16.73 31.46
N ARG A 12 6.40 15.43 31.19
CA ARG A 12 6.78 14.86 29.89
C ARG A 12 5.63 14.83 28.87
N ARG A 13 4.39 15.06 29.31
CA ARG A 13 3.23 15.08 28.42
C ARG A 13 2.99 16.51 27.95
N LYS A 14 2.98 16.72 26.63
CA LYS A 14 2.57 17.98 26.01
C LYS A 14 1.41 17.68 25.05
N LYS A 15 0.43 18.58 24.99
CA LYS A 15 -0.59 18.54 23.95
C LYS A 15 0.02 19.15 22.69
N THR A 16 0.02 18.39 21.60
CA THR A 16 0.49 18.84 20.30
C THR A 16 -0.62 18.55 19.30
N GLU A 17 -1.01 19.56 18.53
CA GLU A 17 -1.88 19.34 17.37
C GLU A 17 -1.08 18.62 16.29
N ARG A 18 -1.66 17.57 15.73
CA ARG A 18 -1.06 16.82 14.63
C ARG A 18 -2.12 16.56 13.58
N THR A 19 -1.75 16.71 12.31
CA THR A 19 -2.56 16.21 11.21
C THR A 19 -2.45 14.69 11.19
N ILE A 20 -3.59 14.01 11.31
CA ILE A 20 -3.68 12.56 11.15
C ILE A 20 -4.42 12.33 9.84
N LEU A 21 -3.80 11.64 8.90
CA LEU A 21 -4.53 11.13 7.74
C LEU A 21 -5.53 10.09 8.26
N GLU A 22 -6.79 10.20 7.85
CA GLU A 22 -7.77 9.15 8.12
C GLU A 22 -7.22 7.79 7.66
N GLY A 23 -7.44 6.76 8.48
CA GLY A 23 -7.03 5.41 8.13
C GLY A 23 -7.69 4.91 6.84
N PRO A 24 -7.14 3.88 6.19
CA PRO A 24 -7.76 3.25 5.03
C PRO A 24 -9.21 2.86 5.36
N ASP A 25 -10.10 3.02 4.39
CA ASP A 25 -11.52 2.66 4.51
C ASP A 25 -11.65 1.19 4.96
N GLU A 26 -12.61 0.90 5.84
CA GLU A 26 -12.83 -0.46 6.36
C GLU A 26 -13.07 -1.46 5.23
N GLN A 27 -13.81 -1.07 4.17
CA GLN A 27 -14.04 -1.90 3.00
C GLN A 27 -12.74 -2.22 2.28
N VAL A 28 -11.82 -1.25 2.16
CA VAL A 28 -10.50 -1.48 1.55
C VAL A 28 -9.73 -2.54 2.33
N ARG A 29 -9.70 -2.44 3.66
CA ARG A 29 -9.03 -3.44 4.50
C ARG A 29 -9.70 -4.81 4.36
N MET A 30 -11.03 -4.88 4.38
CA MET A 30 -11.76 -6.14 4.20
C MET A 30 -11.44 -6.80 2.86
N THR A 31 -11.53 -6.07 1.74
CA THR A 31 -11.27 -6.59 0.40
C THR A 31 -9.83 -7.09 0.26
N LEU A 32 -8.84 -6.33 0.74
CA LEU A 32 -7.45 -6.79 0.73
C LEU A 32 -7.22 -8.02 1.61
N GLY A 33 -7.90 -8.10 2.76
CA GLY A 33 -7.90 -9.27 3.62
C GLY A 33 -8.42 -10.52 2.92
N GLU A 34 -9.52 -10.41 2.16
CA GLU A 34 -10.05 -11.51 1.36
C GLU A 34 -9.10 -11.92 0.23
N TRP A 35 -8.53 -10.94 -0.46
CA TRP A 35 -7.71 -11.13 -1.65
C TRP A 35 -6.32 -11.68 -1.38
N TYR A 36 -5.70 -11.24 -0.29
CA TYR A 36 -4.29 -11.55 0.03
C TYR A 36 -4.12 -12.29 1.35
N ARG A 37 -5.18 -12.42 2.17
CA ARG A 37 -5.15 -13.12 3.47
C ARG A 37 -4.05 -12.57 4.40
N GLY A 38 -3.85 -11.25 4.35
CA GLY A 38 -2.83 -10.52 5.08
C GLY A 38 -1.38 -10.74 4.62
N LYS A 39 -1.16 -11.44 3.49
CA LYS A 39 0.18 -11.59 2.91
C LYS A 39 0.59 -10.34 2.16
N CYS A 40 1.83 -9.90 2.37
CA CYS A 40 2.40 -8.79 1.64
C CYS A 40 2.44 -9.06 0.12
N GLN A 41 2.00 -8.11 -0.70
CA GLN A 41 2.06 -8.23 -2.16
C GLN A 41 3.49 -8.22 -2.74
N ILE A 42 4.48 -7.80 -1.95
CA ILE A 42 5.88 -7.76 -2.36
C ILE A 42 6.61 -9.04 -1.94
N CYS A 43 6.71 -9.32 -0.64
CA CYS A 43 7.45 -10.50 -0.15
C CYS A 43 6.58 -11.73 0.16
N GLY A 44 5.27 -11.59 0.31
CA GLY A 44 4.37 -12.67 0.72
C GLY A 44 4.29 -12.91 2.22
N ASP A 45 5.09 -12.22 3.03
CA ASP A 45 5.13 -12.41 4.48
C ASP A 45 3.88 -11.85 5.18
N SER A 46 3.58 -12.44 6.34
CA SER A 46 2.59 -11.99 7.31
C SER A 46 2.94 -12.56 8.69
N PHE A 47 2.35 -12.02 9.76
CA PHE A 47 2.46 -12.56 11.10
C PHE A 47 1.14 -12.35 11.86
N PRO A 48 0.80 -13.17 12.86
CA PRO A 48 -0.45 -13.02 13.60
C PRO A 48 -0.43 -11.80 14.52
N GLU A 49 -1.52 -11.05 14.55
CA GLU A 49 -1.85 -10.06 15.57
C GLU A 49 -2.22 -10.76 16.90
N ARG A 50 -2.46 -9.96 17.95
CA ARG A 50 -2.79 -10.50 19.29
C ARG A 50 -4.08 -11.30 19.33
N ASP A 51 -5.00 -11.02 18.41
CA ASP A 51 -6.27 -11.73 18.24
C ASP A 51 -6.15 -12.94 17.30
N GLY A 52 -4.94 -13.23 16.80
CA GLY A 52 -4.65 -14.33 15.89
C GLY A 52 -4.94 -14.03 14.41
N GLN A 53 -5.48 -12.86 14.06
CA GLN A 53 -5.68 -12.47 12.67
C GLN A 53 -4.35 -12.12 11.99
N PRO A 54 -4.21 -12.29 10.67
CA PRO A 54 -2.98 -11.93 9.97
C PRO A 54 -2.80 -10.40 9.94
N PHE A 55 -1.63 -9.93 10.38
CA PHE A 55 -1.24 -8.53 10.32
C PHE A 55 -0.91 -8.13 8.88
N PHE A 56 -1.46 -6.99 8.47
CA PHE A 56 -1.02 -6.25 7.30
C PHE A 56 -1.46 -4.80 7.40
N ILE A 57 -0.85 -3.95 6.57
CA ILE A 57 -1.19 -2.54 6.42
C ILE A 57 -1.77 -2.36 5.02
N ALA A 58 -2.97 -1.79 4.96
CA ALA A 58 -3.57 -1.34 3.70
C ALA A 58 -3.00 0.04 3.37
N ASN A 59 -2.31 0.16 2.24
CA ASN A 59 -1.63 1.39 1.85
C ASN A 59 -1.96 1.76 0.42
N TYR A 60 -2.43 2.98 0.18
CA TYR A 60 -2.69 3.45 -1.16
C TYR A 60 -1.38 3.68 -1.94
N MET A 61 -1.33 3.25 -3.20
CA MET A 61 -0.22 3.55 -4.11
C MET A 61 -0.17 5.06 -4.29
N VAL A 62 -1.28 5.67 -4.71
CA VAL A 62 -1.44 7.14 -4.73
C VAL A 62 -2.13 7.64 -3.46
N PRO A 63 -1.48 8.51 -2.66
CA PRO A 63 -2.03 9.02 -1.41
C PRO A 63 -3.31 9.88 -1.56
N ARG A 64 -4.19 9.80 -0.55
CA ARG A 64 -5.45 10.60 -0.38
C ARG A 64 -5.33 12.10 -0.61
N LYS A 65 -4.16 12.67 -0.33
CA LYS A 65 -3.95 14.13 -0.41
C LYS A 65 -4.04 14.65 -1.85
N PHE A 66 -3.95 13.76 -2.84
CA PHE A 66 -4.03 14.10 -4.25
C PHE A 66 -5.47 14.00 -4.77
N ALA A 67 -6.24 12.96 -4.42
CA ALA A 67 -7.66 12.88 -4.72
C ALA A 67 -8.45 11.97 -3.75
N ARG A 68 -9.66 12.37 -3.35
CA ARG A 68 -10.57 11.51 -2.56
C ARG A 68 -11.15 10.35 -3.36
N GLN A 69 -11.13 10.42 -4.68
CA GLN A 69 -11.74 9.43 -5.57
C GLN A 69 -10.85 8.22 -5.80
N VAL A 70 -9.56 8.30 -5.44
CA VAL A 70 -8.61 7.17 -5.49
C VAL A 70 -8.58 6.35 -4.20
N ASP A 71 -9.51 6.62 -3.26
CA ASP A 71 -9.69 5.88 -2.01
C ASP A 71 -10.43 4.55 -2.19
N THR A 72 -9.97 3.76 -3.14
CA THR A 72 -10.59 2.49 -3.48
C THR A 72 -9.64 1.33 -3.22
N TYR A 73 -10.19 0.13 -3.07
CA TYR A 73 -9.40 -1.08 -2.94
C TYR A 73 -8.53 -1.33 -4.18
N ALA A 74 -8.87 -0.74 -5.33
CA ALA A 74 -8.10 -0.86 -6.56
C ALA A 74 -6.74 -0.15 -6.46
N ASN A 75 -6.67 0.98 -5.75
CA ASN A 75 -5.44 1.75 -5.55
C ASN A 75 -4.68 1.32 -4.26
N ALA A 76 -5.12 0.28 -3.56
CA ALA A 76 -4.58 -0.08 -2.25
C ALA A 76 -3.75 -1.37 -2.30
N LEU A 77 -2.63 -1.38 -1.59
CA LEU A 77 -1.75 -2.53 -1.43
C LEU A 77 -1.86 -3.14 -0.03
N CYS A 78 -1.80 -4.47 0.02
CA CYS A 78 -1.60 -5.25 1.23
C CYS A 78 -0.09 -5.39 1.50
N MET A 79 0.41 -4.76 2.55
CA MET A 79 1.84 -4.72 2.87
C MET A 79 2.17 -5.21 4.29
N CYS A 80 3.35 -5.82 4.45
CA CYS A 80 3.93 -6.04 5.77
C CYS A 80 4.50 -4.72 6.32
N ALA A 81 4.84 -4.70 7.61
CA ALA A 81 5.36 -3.50 8.28
C ALA A 81 6.63 -2.96 7.62
N GLU A 82 7.52 -3.83 7.16
CA GLU A 82 8.79 -3.41 6.54
C GLU A 82 8.58 -2.74 5.18
N HIS A 83 7.85 -3.39 4.27
CA HIS A 83 7.59 -2.82 2.94
C HIS A 83 6.75 -1.56 3.03
N PHE A 84 5.81 -1.49 3.98
CA PHE A 84 5.09 -0.25 4.27
C PHE A 84 6.04 0.88 4.71
N ALA A 85 6.96 0.60 5.65
CA ALA A 85 7.90 1.62 6.11
C ALA A 85 8.84 2.09 4.98
N LYS A 86 9.31 1.17 4.14
CA LYS A 86 10.10 1.50 2.95
C LYS A 86 9.31 2.35 1.96
N TRP A 87 8.02 2.03 1.72
CA TRP A 87 7.15 2.82 0.85
C TRP A 87 6.92 4.24 1.38
N GLN A 88 6.71 4.38 2.69
CA GLN A 88 6.35 5.65 3.31
C GLN A 88 7.53 6.59 3.55
N HIS A 89 8.73 6.06 3.71
CA HIS A 89 9.90 6.82 4.16
C HIS A 89 11.13 6.65 3.28
N GLY A 90 11.14 5.64 2.41
CA GLY A 90 12.21 5.38 1.46
C GLY A 90 11.94 6.01 0.10
N ALA A 91 12.91 5.86 -0.80
CA ALA A 91 12.72 6.19 -2.21
C ALA A 91 11.88 5.11 -2.88
N VAL A 92 10.89 5.52 -3.68
CA VAL A 92 10.11 4.67 -4.57
C VAL A 92 10.39 5.15 -5.99
N GLU A 93 10.73 4.25 -6.90
CA GLU A 93 10.88 4.55 -8.33
C GLU A 93 9.98 3.58 -9.11
N ALA A 94 9.00 4.15 -9.84
CA ALA A 94 7.94 3.39 -10.50
C ALA A 94 7.48 4.03 -11.83
N ASP A 95 8.38 4.67 -12.58
CA ASP A 95 8.07 5.52 -13.75
C ASP A 95 7.15 4.88 -14.81
N ASP A 96 7.22 3.55 -15.01
CA ASP A 96 6.44 2.81 -16.02
C ASP A 96 5.31 1.97 -15.42
N ILE A 97 4.96 2.15 -14.14
CA ILE A 97 4.00 1.29 -13.44
C ILE A 97 2.62 1.26 -14.12
N VAL A 98 2.14 2.39 -14.62
CA VAL A 98 0.85 2.49 -15.31
C VAL A 98 0.86 1.68 -16.61
N ASP A 99 1.94 1.77 -17.38
CA ASP A 99 2.10 1.01 -18.62
C ASP A 99 2.23 -0.49 -18.35
N GLN A 100 2.99 -0.86 -17.32
CA GLN A 100 3.06 -2.24 -16.86
C GLN A 100 1.65 -2.77 -16.51
N ILE A 101 0.84 -2.02 -15.77
CA ILE A 101 -0.53 -2.41 -15.40
C ILE A 101 -1.42 -2.56 -16.63
N ARG A 102 -1.43 -1.58 -17.53
CA ARG A 102 -2.28 -1.59 -18.73
C ARG A 102 -1.91 -2.72 -19.70
N SER A 103 -0.64 -3.11 -19.75
CA SER A 103 -0.17 -4.19 -20.62
C SER A 103 -0.51 -5.59 -20.11
N MET A 104 -0.83 -5.75 -18.82
CA MET A 104 -1.18 -7.05 -18.25
C MET A 104 -2.54 -7.53 -18.77
N LYS A 105 -2.64 -8.83 -19.01
CA LYS A 105 -3.86 -9.52 -19.45
C LYS A 105 -4.29 -10.53 -18.39
N THR A 106 -5.59 -10.65 -18.19
CA THR A 106 -6.18 -11.70 -17.37
C THR A 106 -6.06 -13.06 -18.05
N LYS A 107 -6.29 -14.15 -17.31
CA LYS A 107 -6.30 -15.51 -17.86
C LYS A 107 -7.35 -15.69 -18.95
N ALA A 108 -8.52 -15.05 -18.81
CA ALA A 108 -9.58 -15.08 -19.82
C ALA A 108 -9.15 -14.44 -21.16
N GLU A 109 -8.21 -13.50 -21.11
CA GLU A 109 -7.64 -12.80 -22.27
C GLU A 109 -6.36 -13.49 -22.82
N GLY A 110 -6.02 -14.68 -22.30
CA GLY A 110 -4.81 -15.41 -22.65
C GLY A 110 -3.52 -14.89 -21.99
N GLY A 111 -3.65 -14.16 -20.88
CA GLY A 111 -2.53 -13.64 -20.10
C GLY A 111 -1.76 -14.70 -19.30
N ALA A 112 -0.56 -14.31 -18.85
CA ALA A 112 0.29 -15.16 -18.01
C ALA A 112 -0.23 -15.25 -16.56
N GLU A 113 0.11 -16.32 -15.84
CA GLU A 113 -0.31 -16.50 -14.43
C GLU A 113 0.35 -15.52 -13.46
N ASN A 114 1.46 -14.88 -13.87
CA ASN A 114 2.24 -13.97 -13.02
C ASN A 114 1.86 -12.51 -13.28
N LEU A 115 0.76 -12.06 -12.66
CA LEU A 115 0.34 -10.66 -12.67
C LEU A 115 1.20 -9.87 -11.68
N GLN A 116 2.22 -9.18 -12.19
CA GLN A 116 3.14 -8.42 -11.37
C GLN A 116 3.69 -7.20 -12.09
N VAL A 117 3.97 -6.15 -11.32
CA VAL A 117 4.72 -4.98 -11.78
C VAL A 117 6.07 -4.95 -11.07
N ARG A 118 7.08 -4.40 -11.75
CA ARG A 118 8.41 -4.13 -11.19
C ARG A 118 8.49 -2.67 -10.76
N ILE A 119 9.10 -2.45 -9.61
CA ILE A 119 9.47 -1.13 -9.10
C ILE A 119 10.86 -1.21 -8.49
N LYS A 120 11.44 -0.06 -8.11
CA LYS A 120 12.53 -0.03 -7.14
C LYS A 120 12.06 0.57 -5.83
N LEU A 121 12.44 -0.07 -4.74
CA LEU A 121 12.12 0.36 -3.40
C LEU A 121 13.41 0.46 -2.60
N CYS A 122 13.75 1.67 -2.15
CA CYS A 122 15.03 1.99 -1.52
C CYS A 122 16.25 1.58 -2.38
N GLY A 123 16.13 1.65 -3.70
CA GLY A 123 17.18 1.26 -4.65
C GLY A 123 17.20 -0.22 -5.03
N ASP A 124 16.45 -1.09 -4.33
CA ASP A 124 16.35 -2.52 -4.63
C ASP A 124 15.20 -2.81 -5.60
N GLU A 125 15.45 -3.61 -6.64
CA GLU A 125 14.38 -4.09 -7.52
C GLU A 125 13.44 -5.04 -6.78
N CYS A 126 12.14 -4.75 -6.83
CA CYS A 126 11.12 -5.63 -6.26
C CYS A 126 9.88 -5.70 -7.17
N VAL A 127 9.02 -6.69 -6.88
CA VAL A 127 7.78 -6.92 -7.63
C VAL A 127 6.58 -6.75 -6.73
N ILE A 128 5.53 -6.10 -7.22
CA ILE A 128 4.21 -6.11 -6.58
C ILE A 128 3.35 -7.11 -7.33
N LYS A 129 2.81 -8.09 -6.61
CA LYS A 129 1.97 -9.16 -7.17
C LYS A 129 0.50 -8.82 -7.01
N PHE A 130 -0.28 -9.10 -8.04
CA PHE A 130 -1.72 -8.91 -8.07
C PHE A 130 -2.43 -10.24 -8.28
N ASN A 131 -3.62 -10.39 -7.68
CA ASN A 131 -4.59 -11.36 -8.18
C ASN A 131 -5.41 -10.72 -9.31
N GLU A 132 -6.13 -11.54 -10.08
CA GLU A 132 -6.88 -11.06 -11.25
C GLU A 132 -7.94 -10.01 -10.89
N LYS A 133 -8.66 -10.20 -9.78
CA LYS A 133 -9.71 -9.25 -9.34
C LYS A 133 -9.12 -7.88 -9.04
N HIS A 134 -7.95 -7.85 -8.40
CA HIS A 134 -7.26 -6.62 -8.09
C HIS A 134 -6.75 -5.94 -9.36
N LEU A 135 -6.17 -6.70 -10.29
CA LEU A 135 -5.72 -6.16 -11.58
C LEU A 135 -6.87 -5.52 -12.36
N ILE A 136 -8.00 -6.21 -12.49
CA ILE A 136 -9.18 -5.70 -13.20
C ILE A 136 -9.65 -4.38 -12.59
N ALA A 137 -9.83 -4.34 -11.27
CA ALA A 137 -10.27 -3.14 -10.58
C ALA A 137 -9.30 -1.96 -10.77
N LEU A 138 -8.00 -2.23 -10.75
CA LEU A 138 -6.95 -1.23 -10.97
C LEU A 138 -6.94 -0.73 -12.43
N GLN A 139 -7.12 -1.61 -13.40
CA GLN A 139 -7.25 -1.22 -14.81
C GLN A 139 -8.52 -0.40 -15.07
N GLU A 140 -9.65 -0.75 -14.44
CA GLU A 140 -10.89 0.04 -14.49
C GLU A 140 -10.67 1.45 -13.93
N LEU A 141 -9.99 1.56 -12.78
CA LEU A 141 -9.61 2.85 -12.20
C LEU A 141 -8.73 3.66 -13.16
N LEU A 142 -7.73 3.05 -13.77
CA LEU A 142 -6.81 3.71 -14.71
C LEU A 142 -7.46 4.13 -16.04
N ASN A 143 -8.54 3.46 -16.44
CA ASN A 143 -9.26 3.74 -17.69
C ASN A 143 -10.34 4.82 -17.51
N ALA A 144 -10.70 5.15 -16.28
CA ALA A 144 -11.67 6.20 -15.95
C ALA A 144 -11.08 7.63 -15.98
N ASP A 145 -9.95 7.83 -16.68
CA ASP A 145 -9.24 9.11 -16.87
C ASP A 145 -8.78 9.83 -15.58
N TYR A 146 -8.33 9.09 -14.56
CA TYR A 146 -7.66 9.66 -13.37
C TYR A 146 -6.13 9.73 -13.51
N THR A 147 -5.63 9.84 -14.75
CA THR A 147 -4.24 9.51 -15.12
C THR A 147 -3.17 10.44 -14.58
N ASP A 148 -3.48 11.69 -14.25
CA ASP A 148 -2.43 12.64 -13.82
C ASP A 148 -1.87 12.30 -12.42
N ASP A 149 -2.69 11.84 -11.47
CA ASP A 149 -2.23 11.61 -10.08
C ASP A 149 -1.45 10.29 -9.90
N LEU A 150 -1.57 9.35 -10.85
CA LEU A 150 -0.89 8.03 -10.82
C LEU A 150 0.48 8.04 -11.49
N LEU A 151 0.80 9.09 -12.24
CA LEU A 151 2.09 9.26 -12.94
C LEU A 151 3.16 9.96 -12.09
N ASP A 152 2.77 10.54 -10.94
CA ASP A 152 3.66 11.28 -10.04
C ASP A 152 4.28 10.41 -8.91
N LEU A 153 4.33 9.08 -9.08
CA LEU A 153 4.84 8.10 -8.10
C LEU A 153 6.33 7.75 -8.26
#